data_AF-A0A969LK42-F1
#
_entry.id   AF-A0A969LK42-F1
#
_cell.length_a   1.000
_cell.length_b   1.000
_cell.length_c   1.000
_cell.angle_alpha   90.00
_cell.angle_beta   90.00
_cell.angle_gamma   90.00
#
_symmetry.space_group_name_H-M   'P 1'
#
loop_
_entity.id
_entity.type
_entity.pdbx_description
1 polymer ?
#
loop_
_entity_poly.entity_id
_entity_poly.type
_entity_poly.pdbx_seq_one_letter_code
_entity_poly.pdbx_strand_id
1 'polypeptide(L)'
;MDVAGIGHAAADLLGGEWSFQSLWAAIAPYTMWLAIGAFLIALALSGFGKRVRSVIEEMFFTNWQLTLLGTAALVLSLAGGWTTWDGMRNFTGEPVLSLMFTFGIHGVMLIVAWLIGESFATGMSSVPQRGYARAAAPLLMVIGTAVLILAMTTVGVYAWNYGIAANTLVTTLAVGTALLLGTFLLLAFSGSDIVAPYTQALRITIRNSMLWVMFLACMSTSVFFSFDSRFNVVFPQEERKRVADLRAQNQVTGILADIGGTITQRRLEQSEDLFKSQGWHEYDAHLAKLATAAQSAQGEIEQYFVQQMEERRRGIAQQQERITTAQSGQIGLANKKLSLTDELSNIKAERPRLAAEYAQHKTSSMPSGRSPMPSASRPWPRTAA
;
A
#
# COMPACT_ATOMS: atom_id res chain seq x y z
N MET A 1 10.61 -38.68 -26.68
CA MET A 1 9.81 -39.49 -27.62
C MET A 1 10.18 -40.94 -27.36
N ASP A 2 9.43 -41.58 -26.47
CA ASP A 2 9.67 -42.96 -26.04
C ASP A 2 8.76 -43.90 -26.83
N VAL A 3 9.36 -44.67 -27.73
CA VAL A 3 8.67 -45.61 -28.62
C VAL A 3 8.19 -46.86 -27.87
N ALA A 4 8.66 -47.07 -26.63
CA ALA A 4 8.27 -48.19 -25.78
C ALA A 4 6.89 -48.01 -25.09
N GLY A 5 6.39 -46.77 -24.95
CA GLY A 5 5.10 -46.50 -24.29
C GLY A 5 3.87 -46.77 -25.16
N ILE A 6 4.05 -46.82 -26.49
CA ILE A 6 2.96 -47.01 -27.45
C ILE A 6 2.54 -48.49 -27.54
N GLY A 7 3.46 -49.42 -27.27
CA GLY A 7 3.20 -50.86 -27.31
C GLY A 7 2.30 -51.37 -26.18
N HIS A 8 2.46 -50.85 -24.96
CA HIS A 8 1.60 -51.24 -23.83
C HIS A 8 0.20 -50.60 -23.91
N ALA A 9 0.08 -49.37 -24.42
CA ALA A 9 -1.22 -48.74 -24.66
C ALA A 9 -2.01 -49.46 -25.77
N ALA A 10 -1.34 -49.94 -26.82
CA ALA A 10 -1.99 -50.70 -27.89
C ALA A 10 -2.50 -52.09 -27.46
N ALA A 11 -1.82 -52.73 -26.49
CA ALA A 11 -2.26 -54.01 -25.93
C ALA A 11 -3.50 -53.86 -25.03
N ASP A 12 -3.59 -52.78 -24.23
CA ASP A 12 -4.79 -52.46 -23.45
C ASP A 12 -5.96 -51.98 -24.33
N LEU A 13 -5.69 -51.37 -25.49
CA LEU A 13 -6.71 -50.97 -26.47
C LEU A 13 -7.39 -52.16 -27.18
N LEU A 14 -6.75 -53.33 -27.22
CA LEU A 14 -7.29 -54.52 -27.92
C LEU A 14 -7.91 -55.57 -26.98
N GLY A 15 -7.73 -55.43 -25.66
CA GLY A 15 -8.20 -56.40 -24.65
C GLY A 15 -9.33 -55.92 -23.73
N GLY A 16 -9.68 -54.64 -23.74
CA GLY A 16 -10.73 -54.08 -22.88
C GLY A 16 -12.11 -54.08 -23.55
N GLU A 17 -13.15 -54.50 -22.85
CA GLU A 17 -14.54 -54.26 -23.25
C GLU A 17 -14.74 -52.75 -23.45
N TRP A 18 -14.76 -52.31 -24.71
CA TRP A 18 -15.10 -50.95 -25.08
C TRP A 18 -16.58 -50.71 -24.76
N SER A 19 -16.85 -50.30 -23.52
CA SER A 19 -18.19 -49.85 -23.16
C SER A 19 -18.56 -48.67 -24.06
N PHE A 20 -19.81 -48.61 -24.50
CA PHE A 20 -20.32 -47.52 -25.33
C PHE A 20 -20.03 -46.12 -24.73
N GLN A 21 -19.91 -46.06 -23.40
CA GLN A 21 -19.51 -44.87 -22.65
C GLN A 21 -18.07 -44.41 -22.89
N SER A 22 -17.09 -45.30 -23.04
CA SER A 22 -15.68 -44.90 -23.26
C SER A 22 -15.46 -44.39 -24.69
N LEU A 23 -16.12 -45.01 -25.67
CA LEU A 23 -16.17 -44.51 -27.06
C LEU A 23 -16.89 -43.16 -27.14
N TRP A 24 -18.03 -43.00 -26.46
CA TRP A 24 -18.74 -41.73 -26.43
C TRP A 24 -17.93 -40.62 -25.77
N ALA A 25 -17.22 -40.91 -24.66
CA ALA A 25 -16.36 -39.93 -24.00
C ALA A 25 -15.18 -39.48 -24.87
N ALA A 26 -14.62 -40.39 -25.69
CA ALA A 26 -13.53 -40.06 -26.62
C ALA A 26 -14.00 -39.27 -27.85
N ILE A 27 -15.21 -39.52 -28.34
CA ILE A 27 -15.75 -38.89 -29.56
C ILE A 27 -16.49 -37.58 -29.24
N ALA A 28 -17.06 -37.44 -28.04
CA ALA A 28 -17.82 -36.26 -27.57
C ALA A 28 -17.17 -34.91 -27.91
N PRO A 29 -15.87 -34.66 -27.66
CA PRO A 29 -15.26 -33.36 -28.00
C PRO A 29 -15.11 -33.12 -29.52
N TYR A 30 -15.15 -34.17 -30.35
CA TYR A 30 -15.02 -34.09 -31.81
C TYR A 30 -16.36 -34.08 -32.54
N THR A 31 -17.46 -34.45 -31.88
CA THR A 31 -18.82 -34.42 -32.46
C THR A 31 -19.22 -33.05 -33.00
N MET A 32 -18.85 -31.97 -32.29
CA MET A 32 -19.14 -30.59 -32.72
C MET A 32 -18.41 -30.24 -34.02
N TRP A 33 -17.14 -30.63 -34.14
CA TRP A 33 -16.34 -30.37 -35.35
C TRP A 33 -16.81 -31.21 -36.55
N LEU A 34 -17.22 -32.45 -36.31
CA LEU A 34 -17.80 -33.31 -37.33
C LEU A 34 -19.17 -32.79 -37.81
N ALA A 35 -20.01 -32.27 -36.91
CA ALA A 35 -21.29 -31.66 -37.26
C ALA A 35 -21.11 -30.37 -38.06
N ILE A 36 -20.16 -29.51 -37.68
CA ILE A 36 -19.81 -28.30 -38.44
C ILE A 36 -19.25 -28.67 -39.82
N GLY A 37 -18.36 -29.66 -39.90
CA GLY A 37 -17.80 -30.15 -41.15
C GLY A 37 -18.88 -30.71 -42.09
N ALA A 38 -19.80 -31.53 -41.57
CA ALA A 38 -20.91 -32.08 -42.34
C ALA A 38 -21.88 -30.99 -42.82
N PHE A 39 -22.14 -29.97 -42.00
CA PHE A 39 -22.97 -28.83 -42.37
C PHE A 39 -22.34 -27.99 -43.49
N LEU A 40 -21.03 -27.73 -43.41
CA LEU A 40 -20.29 -26.99 -44.45
C LEU A 40 -20.22 -27.77 -45.78
N ILE A 41 -20.05 -29.09 -45.70
CA ILE A 41 -20.06 -29.97 -46.89
C ILE A 41 -21.46 -30.00 -47.51
N ALA A 42 -22.52 -30.10 -46.71
CA ALA A 42 -23.90 -30.03 -47.19
C ALA A 42 -24.22 -28.67 -47.85
N LEU A 43 -23.73 -27.57 -47.26
CA LEU A 43 -23.88 -26.23 -47.83
C LEU A 43 -23.13 -26.10 -49.18
N ALA A 44 -21.92 -26.65 -49.28
CA ALA A 44 -21.13 -26.66 -50.51
C ALA A 44 -21.77 -27.51 -51.63
N LEU A 45 -22.34 -28.66 -51.27
CA LEU A 45 -23.03 -29.57 -52.20
C LEU A 45 -24.39 -29.02 -52.69
N SER A 46 -25.05 -28.13 -51.93
CA SER A 46 -26.38 -27.62 -52.24
C SER A 46 -26.46 -26.65 -53.44
N GLY A 47 -25.33 -26.29 -54.06
CA GLY A 47 -25.29 -25.31 -55.16
C GLY A 47 -25.62 -23.87 -54.74
N PHE A 48 -25.92 -23.65 -53.46
CA PHE A 48 -26.19 -22.33 -52.86
C PHE A 48 -25.02 -21.36 -53.09
N GLY A 49 -23.78 -21.83 -52.98
CA GLY A 49 -22.59 -21.00 -53.22
C GLY A 49 -22.51 -20.40 -54.63
N LYS A 50 -22.99 -21.10 -55.66
CA LYS A 50 -23.02 -20.58 -57.04
C LYS A 50 -24.09 -19.51 -57.23
N ARG A 51 -25.28 -19.68 -56.63
CA ARG A 51 -26.36 -18.68 -56.63
C ARG A 51 -26.00 -17.45 -55.81
N VAL A 52 -25.40 -17.63 -54.65
CA VAL A 52 -24.94 -16.53 -53.80
C VAL A 52 -23.85 -15.74 -54.52
N ARG A 53 -22.91 -16.41 -55.19
CA ARG A 53 -21.85 -15.74 -55.96
C ARG A 53 -22.40 -14.90 -57.11
N SER A 54 -23.34 -15.42 -57.91
CA SER A 54 -23.91 -14.63 -59.02
C SER A 54 -24.68 -13.41 -58.53
N VAL A 55 -25.44 -13.56 -57.45
CA VAL A 55 -26.22 -12.47 -56.83
C VAL A 55 -25.30 -11.43 -56.18
N ILE A 56 -24.19 -11.86 -55.55
CA ILE A 56 -23.19 -10.96 -54.99
C ILE A 56 -22.47 -10.19 -56.09
N GLU A 57 -22.02 -10.87 -57.16
CA GLU A 57 -21.35 -10.23 -58.30
C GLU A 57 -22.28 -9.18 -58.94
N GLU A 58 -23.54 -9.51 -59.20
CA GLU A 58 -24.52 -8.60 -59.78
C GLU A 58 -24.84 -7.39 -58.87
N MET A 59 -24.93 -7.58 -57.55
CA MET A 59 -25.12 -6.48 -56.60
C MET A 59 -23.88 -5.57 -56.51
N PHE A 60 -22.67 -6.16 -56.44
CA PHE A 60 -21.42 -5.40 -56.28
C PHE A 60 -21.15 -4.46 -57.46
N PHE A 61 -21.48 -4.88 -58.68
CA PHE A 61 -21.22 -4.09 -59.89
C PHE A 61 -22.32 -3.07 -60.21
N THR A 62 -23.56 -3.28 -59.75
CA THR A 62 -24.68 -2.40 -60.11
C THR A 62 -24.96 -1.31 -59.07
N ASN A 63 -24.71 -1.58 -57.78
CA ASN A 63 -24.96 -0.60 -56.72
C ASN A 63 -24.07 -0.84 -55.48
N TRP A 64 -22.76 -0.62 -55.67
CA TRP A 64 -21.71 -0.95 -54.69
C TRP A 64 -21.94 -0.38 -53.28
N GLN A 65 -22.62 0.77 -53.14
CA GLN A 65 -22.91 1.38 -51.84
C GLN A 65 -23.91 0.55 -51.04
N LEU A 66 -24.98 0.07 -51.67
CA LEU A 66 -25.97 -0.79 -51.02
C LEU A 66 -25.37 -2.15 -50.67
N THR A 67 -24.47 -2.65 -51.52
CA THR A 67 -23.76 -3.90 -51.27
C THR A 67 -22.78 -3.78 -50.10
N LEU A 68 -22.05 -2.67 -50.01
CA LEU A 68 -21.14 -2.41 -48.88
C LEU A 68 -21.92 -2.27 -47.58
N LEU A 69 -23.02 -1.53 -47.57
CA LEU A 69 -23.86 -1.35 -46.38
C LEU A 69 -24.52 -2.68 -45.95
N GLY A 70 -25.03 -3.46 -46.90
CA GLY A 70 -25.61 -4.78 -46.65
C GLY A 70 -24.58 -5.81 -46.13
N THR A 71 -23.39 -5.85 -46.72
CA THR A 71 -22.30 -6.74 -46.28
C THR A 71 -21.77 -6.34 -44.91
N ALA A 72 -21.60 -5.04 -44.63
CA ALA A 72 -21.23 -4.55 -43.31
C ALA A 72 -22.26 -4.93 -42.24
N ALA A 73 -23.56 -4.79 -42.55
CA ALA A 73 -24.64 -5.20 -41.64
C ALA A 73 -24.62 -6.71 -41.36
N LEU A 74 -24.33 -7.53 -42.37
CA LEU A 74 -24.22 -8.99 -42.23
C LEU A 74 -22.99 -9.37 -41.38
N VAL A 75 -21.83 -8.77 -41.65
CA VAL A 75 -20.61 -9.00 -40.87
C VAL A 75 -20.81 -8.58 -39.42
N LEU A 76 -21.45 -7.44 -39.18
CA LEU A 76 -21.74 -6.95 -37.83
C LEU A 76 -22.72 -7.88 -37.09
N SER A 77 -23.75 -8.39 -37.79
CA SER A 77 -24.69 -9.37 -37.25
C SER A 77 -23.99 -10.69 -36.89
N LEU A 78 -23.06 -11.18 -37.72
CA LEU A 78 -22.26 -12.37 -37.42
C LEU A 78 -21.30 -12.14 -36.24
N ALA A 79 -20.65 -10.97 -36.19
CA ALA A 79 -19.75 -10.61 -35.10
C ALA A 79 -20.50 -10.48 -33.76
N GLY A 80 -21.66 -9.83 -33.76
CA GLY A 80 -22.56 -9.77 -32.60
C GLY A 80 -23.15 -11.14 -32.22
N GLY A 81 -23.43 -11.96 -33.23
CA GLY A 81 -23.90 -13.34 -33.05
C GLY A 81 -22.87 -14.20 -32.34
N TRP A 82 -21.60 -14.07 -32.73
CA TRP A 82 -20.48 -14.76 -32.10
C TRP A 82 -20.32 -14.37 -30.63
N THR A 83 -20.31 -13.07 -30.30
CA THR A 83 -20.16 -12.63 -28.91
C THR A 83 -21.37 -12.98 -28.05
N THR A 84 -22.57 -12.93 -28.61
CA THR A 84 -23.80 -13.36 -27.93
C THR A 84 -23.76 -14.87 -27.66
N TRP A 85 -23.29 -15.67 -28.61
CA TRP A 85 -23.18 -17.13 -28.47
C TRP A 85 -22.17 -17.53 -27.41
N ASP A 86 -21.02 -16.87 -27.40
CA ASP A 86 -19.98 -17.09 -26.41
C ASP A 86 -20.46 -16.76 -24.99
N GLY A 87 -21.14 -15.61 -24.82
CA GLY A 87 -21.76 -15.25 -23.54
C GLY A 87 -22.84 -16.25 -23.10
N MET A 88 -23.73 -16.63 -24.02
CA MET A 88 -24.80 -17.57 -23.70
C MET A 88 -24.29 -18.99 -23.42
N ARG A 89 -23.18 -19.40 -24.03
CA ARG A 89 -22.49 -20.65 -23.72
C ARG A 89 -21.94 -20.65 -22.30
N ASN A 90 -21.42 -19.52 -21.83
CA ASN A 90 -20.96 -19.38 -20.44
C ASN A 90 -22.11 -19.54 -19.43
N PHE A 91 -23.33 -19.14 -19.77
CA PHE A 91 -24.51 -19.30 -18.90
C PHE A 91 -25.17 -20.68 -18.97
N THR A 92 -25.30 -21.26 -20.16
CA THR A 92 -26.07 -22.49 -20.36
C THR A 92 -25.22 -23.76 -20.21
N GLY A 93 -23.90 -23.67 -20.37
CA GLY A 93 -23.00 -24.82 -20.36
C GLY A 93 -23.11 -25.73 -21.59
N GLU A 94 -24.18 -25.60 -22.38
CA GLU A 94 -24.44 -26.42 -23.57
C GLU A 94 -24.26 -25.62 -24.87
N PRO A 95 -23.27 -25.98 -25.73
CA PRO A 95 -22.93 -25.18 -26.91
C PRO A 95 -24.00 -25.18 -28.01
N VAL A 96 -24.74 -26.29 -28.15
CA VAL A 96 -25.77 -26.46 -29.20
C VAL A 96 -27.01 -25.64 -28.85
N LEU A 97 -27.46 -25.72 -27.60
CA LEU A 97 -28.64 -25.01 -27.11
C LEU A 97 -28.41 -23.48 -27.12
N SER A 98 -27.21 -23.04 -26.72
CA SER A 98 -26.77 -21.65 -26.89
C SER A 98 -26.82 -21.19 -28.36
N LEU A 99 -26.32 -22.02 -29.29
CA LEU A 99 -26.31 -21.67 -30.72
C LEU A 99 -27.73 -21.53 -31.29
N MET A 100 -28.66 -22.41 -30.92
CA MET A 100 -30.05 -22.32 -31.37
C MET A 100 -30.72 -21.03 -30.90
N PHE A 101 -30.49 -20.63 -29.65
CA PHE A 101 -31.02 -19.37 -29.13
C PHE A 101 -30.39 -18.14 -29.77
N THR A 102 -29.07 -18.13 -29.98
CA THR A 102 -28.40 -16.98 -30.60
C THR A 102 -28.78 -16.82 -32.06
N PHE A 103 -28.94 -17.92 -32.79
CA PHE A 103 -29.51 -17.93 -34.13
C PHE A 103 -30.94 -17.39 -34.14
N GLY A 104 -31.78 -17.79 -33.17
CA GLY A 104 -33.14 -17.25 -33.01
C GLY A 104 -33.15 -15.74 -32.77
N ILE A 105 -32.33 -15.25 -31.83
CA ILE A 105 -32.23 -13.82 -31.50
C ILE A 105 -31.74 -13.00 -32.71
N HIS A 106 -30.68 -13.43 -33.38
CA HIS A 106 -30.13 -12.69 -34.53
C HIS A 106 -31.01 -12.80 -35.78
N GLY A 107 -31.64 -13.96 -35.99
CA GLY A 107 -32.60 -14.16 -37.08
C GLY A 107 -33.82 -13.26 -36.93
N VAL A 108 -34.43 -13.22 -35.74
CA VAL A 108 -35.55 -12.32 -35.45
C VAL A 108 -35.10 -10.86 -35.55
N MET A 109 -33.94 -10.50 -34.99
CA MET A 109 -33.42 -9.14 -35.06
C MET A 109 -33.22 -8.65 -36.50
N LEU A 110 -32.68 -9.50 -37.38
CA LEU A 110 -32.46 -9.16 -38.79
C LEU A 110 -33.77 -9.00 -39.56
N ILE A 111 -34.72 -9.93 -39.37
CA ILE A 111 -36.04 -9.86 -40.02
C ILE A 111 -36.79 -8.60 -39.55
N VAL A 112 -36.77 -8.31 -38.25
CA VAL A 112 -37.47 -7.14 -37.71
C VAL A 112 -36.80 -5.85 -38.14
N ALA A 113 -35.46 -5.77 -38.17
CA ALA A 113 -34.75 -4.60 -38.70
C ALA A 113 -35.11 -4.34 -40.17
N TRP A 114 -35.25 -5.41 -40.95
CA TRP A 114 -35.69 -5.31 -42.33
C TRP A 114 -37.14 -4.82 -42.45
N LEU A 115 -38.07 -5.38 -41.66
CA LEU A 115 -39.48 -4.93 -41.61
C LEU A 115 -39.62 -3.47 -41.15
N ILE A 116 -38.81 -3.03 -40.19
CA ILE A 116 -38.75 -1.62 -39.77
C ILE A 116 -38.30 -0.75 -40.95
N GLY A 117 -37.25 -1.16 -41.67
CA GLY A 117 -36.77 -0.46 -42.87
C GLY A 117 -37.84 -0.33 -43.96
N GLU A 118 -38.54 -1.42 -44.27
CA GLU A 118 -39.66 -1.42 -45.21
C GLU A 118 -40.80 -0.50 -44.74
N SER A 119 -41.07 -0.46 -43.44
CA SER A 119 -42.10 0.40 -42.87
C SER A 119 -41.79 1.90 -42.98
N PHE A 120 -40.50 2.28 -42.97
CA PHE A 120 -40.10 3.66 -43.27
C PHE A 120 -40.12 3.96 -44.76
N ALA A 121 -39.65 3.04 -45.60
CA ALA A 121 -39.67 3.21 -47.05
C ALA A 121 -41.11 3.39 -47.58
N THR A 122 -42.07 2.62 -47.06
CA THR A 122 -43.49 2.73 -47.41
C THR A 122 -44.21 3.89 -46.71
N GLY A 123 -43.78 4.28 -45.51
CA GLY A 123 -44.38 5.39 -44.76
C GLY A 123 -44.00 6.79 -45.28
N MET A 124 -42.80 6.94 -45.88
CA MET A 124 -42.31 8.22 -46.40
C MET A 124 -42.87 8.60 -47.79
N SER A 125 -43.49 7.67 -48.53
CA SER A 125 -44.12 7.98 -49.82
C SER A 125 -45.50 8.66 -49.69
N SER A 126 -46.03 8.76 -48.47
CA SER A 126 -47.25 9.51 -48.17
C SER A 126 -46.93 11.00 -48.00
N VAL A 127 -47.11 11.78 -49.06
CA VAL A 127 -46.95 13.24 -49.07
C VAL A 127 -47.82 13.86 -47.97
N PRO A 128 -47.27 14.66 -47.04
CA PRO A 128 -48.06 15.28 -45.97
C PRO A 128 -49.04 16.30 -46.57
N GLN A 129 -50.34 16.03 -46.44
CA GLN A 129 -51.38 17.02 -46.72
C GLN A 129 -51.18 18.23 -45.79
N ARG A 130 -50.99 19.41 -46.38
CA ARG A 130 -50.82 20.77 -45.80
C ARG A 130 -51.82 21.20 -44.70
N GLY A 131 -52.73 20.33 -44.25
CA GLY A 131 -53.81 20.64 -43.32
C GLY A 131 -53.48 20.53 -41.83
N TYR A 132 -52.49 19.73 -41.41
CA TYR A 132 -52.24 19.46 -39.98
C TYR A 132 -51.59 20.65 -39.23
N ALA A 133 -50.85 21.52 -39.92
CA ALA A 133 -50.23 22.71 -39.32
C ALA A 133 -51.27 23.73 -38.80
N ARG A 134 -52.49 23.78 -39.36
CA ARG A 134 -53.55 24.68 -38.89
C ARG A 134 -54.30 24.18 -37.64
N ALA A 135 -54.30 22.87 -37.39
CA ALA A 135 -55.06 22.28 -36.27
C ALA A 135 -54.24 22.16 -34.97
N ALA A 136 -52.90 22.02 -35.06
CA ALA A 136 -52.04 21.91 -33.88
C ALA A 136 -51.68 23.27 -33.23
N ALA A 137 -51.72 24.36 -34.02
CA ALA A 137 -51.46 25.72 -33.56
C ALA A 137 -52.40 26.18 -32.40
N PRO A 138 -53.74 26.02 -32.47
CA PRO A 138 -54.60 26.40 -31.36
C PRO A 138 -54.39 25.53 -30.11
N LEU A 139 -54.10 24.23 -30.27
CA LEU A 139 -53.85 23.33 -29.13
C LEU A 139 -52.57 23.71 -28.36
N LEU A 140 -51.48 24.00 -29.08
CA LEU A 140 -50.23 24.45 -28.47
C LEU A 140 -50.38 25.83 -27.81
N MET A 141 -51.19 26.72 -28.40
CA MET A 141 -51.51 28.02 -27.80
C MET A 141 -52.33 27.88 -26.51
N VAL A 142 -53.29 26.95 -26.47
CA VAL A 142 -54.08 26.62 -25.27
C VAL A 142 -53.21 25.99 -24.18
N ILE A 143 -52.30 25.09 -24.54
CA ILE A 143 -51.38 24.46 -23.56
C ILE A 143 -50.39 25.50 -23.01
N GLY A 144 -49.81 26.34 -23.88
CA GLY A 144 -48.89 27.39 -23.45
C GLY A 144 -49.56 28.43 -22.54
N THR A 145 -50.80 28.83 -22.86
CA THR A 145 -51.57 29.75 -22.00
C THR A 145 -52.00 29.12 -20.69
N ALA A 146 -52.39 27.83 -20.68
CA ALA A 146 -52.74 27.12 -19.46
C ALA A 146 -51.54 27.01 -18.49
N VAL A 147 -50.36 26.69 -19.00
CA VAL A 147 -49.12 26.63 -18.20
C VAL A 147 -48.75 27.99 -17.62
N LEU A 148 -48.94 29.06 -18.39
CA LEU A 148 -48.66 30.42 -17.93
C LEU A 148 -49.62 30.89 -16.83
N ILE A 149 -50.91 30.57 -16.96
CA ILE A 149 -51.92 30.84 -15.93
C ILE A 149 -51.60 30.06 -14.66
N LEU A 150 -51.19 28.80 -14.77
CA LEU A 150 -50.84 27.95 -13.63
C LEU A 150 -49.55 28.42 -12.92
N ALA A 151 -48.57 28.91 -13.68
CA ALA A 151 -47.37 29.53 -13.13
C ALA A 151 -47.68 30.87 -12.42
N MET A 152 -48.55 31.71 -12.98
CA MET A 152 -48.92 33.00 -12.37
C MET A 152 -49.79 32.82 -11.11
N THR A 153 -50.68 31.83 -11.10
CA THR A 153 -51.54 31.53 -9.94
C THR A 153 -50.75 30.94 -8.78
N THR A 154 -49.77 30.07 -9.04
CA THR A 154 -48.88 29.54 -7.98
C THR A 154 -48.04 30.63 -7.32
N VAL A 155 -47.54 31.61 -8.10
CA VAL A 155 -46.83 32.78 -7.56
C VAL A 155 -47.74 33.71 -6.78
N GLY A 156 -48.93 34.00 -7.29
CA GLY A 156 -49.90 34.86 -6.61
C GLY A 156 -50.32 34.30 -5.24
N VAL A 157 -50.56 32.99 -5.17
CA VAL A 157 -50.90 32.29 -3.91
C VAL A 157 -49.70 32.29 -2.94
N TYR A 158 -48.49 32.08 -3.44
CA TYR A 158 -47.28 32.09 -2.61
C TYR A 158 -46.96 33.49 -2.07
N ALA A 159 -47.09 34.53 -2.90
CA ALA A 159 -46.91 35.93 -2.51
C ALA A 159 -47.93 36.40 -1.48
N TRP A 160 -49.18 35.93 -1.59
CA TRP A 160 -50.25 36.23 -0.63
C TRP A 160 -49.99 35.63 0.76
N ASN A 161 -49.46 34.40 0.81
CA ASN A 161 -49.27 33.68 2.08
C ASN A 161 -47.96 34.02 2.82
N TYR A 162 -46.90 34.41 2.11
CA TYR A 162 -45.56 34.54 2.70
C TYR A 162 -44.90 35.92 2.52
N GLY A 163 -45.57 36.85 1.83
CA GLY A 163 -44.98 38.15 1.49
C GLY A 163 -43.97 38.07 0.34
N ILE A 164 -43.75 39.20 -0.32
CA ILE A 164 -42.95 39.26 -1.55
C ILE A 164 -41.48 39.52 -1.22
N ALA A 165 -40.66 38.47 -1.24
CA ALA A 165 -39.21 38.64 -1.36
C ALA A 165 -38.86 38.99 -2.82
N ALA A 166 -38.04 40.03 -3.04
CA ALA A 166 -37.66 40.47 -4.38
C ALA A 166 -37.03 39.34 -5.23
N ASN A 167 -36.36 38.38 -4.57
CA ASN A 167 -35.71 37.25 -5.24
C ASN A 167 -36.72 36.25 -5.84
N THR A 168 -37.86 36.00 -5.18
CA THR A 168 -38.91 35.11 -5.72
C THR A 168 -39.66 35.72 -6.90
N LEU A 169 -39.82 37.05 -6.92
CA LEU A 169 -40.41 37.76 -8.05
C LEU A 169 -39.51 37.66 -9.30
N VAL A 170 -38.21 37.90 -9.13
CA VAL A 170 -37.22 37.83 -10.22
C VAL A 170 -37.07 36.40 -10.74
N THR A 171 -36.98 35.40 -9.88
CA THR A 171 -36.88 34.00 -10.34
C THR A 171 -38.13 33.56 -11.07
N THR A 172 -39.33 33.97 -10.63
CA THR A 172 -40.53 33.52 -11.31
C THR A 172 -40.83 34.27 -12.60
N LEU A 173 -40.45 35.55 -12.69
CA LEU A 173 -40.44 36.28 -13.97
C LEU A 173 -39.42 35.67 -14.94
N ALA A 174 -38.24 35.27 -14.46
CA ALA A 174 -37.24 34.61 -15.30
C ALA A 174 -37.73 33.24 -15.81
N VAL A 175 -38.34 32.42 -14.95
CA VAL A 175 -38.92 31.12 -15.34
C VAL A 175 -40.11 31.30 -16.29
N GLY A 176 -41.00 32.27 -16.02
CA GLY A 176 -42.12 32.60 -16.88
C GLY A 176 -41.68 33.10 -18.26
N THR A 177 -40.63 33.93 -18.30
CA THR A 177 -40.05 34.42 -19.56
C THR A 177 -39.37 33.29 -20.32
N ALA A 178 -38.64 32.39 -19.66
CA ALA A 178 -38.01 31.23 -20.29
C ALA A 178 -39.06 30.26 -20.87
N LEU A 179 -40.17 30.02 -20.16
CA LEU A 179 -41.26 29.18 -20.65
C LEU A 179 -41.99 29.82 -21.84
N LEU A 180 -42.23 31.13 -21.81
CA LEU A 180 -42.79 31.87 -22.94
C LEU A 180 -41.87 31.83 -24.16
N LEU A 181 -40.57 32.01 -23.96
CA LEU A 181 -39.59 31.99 -25.04
C LEU A 181 -39.45 30.58 -25.61
N GLY A 182 -39.52 29.55 -24.77
CA GLY A 182 -39.56 28.14 -25.18
C GLY A 182 -40.83 27.75 -25.95
N THR A 183 -42.00 28.22 -25.51
CA THR A 183 -43.26 28.01 -26.25
C THR A 183 -43.32 28.81 -27.54
N PHE A 184 -42.78 30.03 -27.56
CA PHE A 184 -42.64 30.83 -28.78
C PHE A 184 -41.67 30.18 -29.78
N LEU A 185 -40.53 29.65 -29.32
CA LEU A 185 -39.61 28.86 -30.15
C LEU A 185 -40.29 27.60 -30.70
N LEU A 186 -41.02 26.86 -29.88
CA LEU A 186 -41.76 25.67 -30.34
C LEU A 186 -42.83 26.03 -31.37
N LEU A 187 -43.55 27.14 -31.19
CA LEU A 187 -44.54 27.62 -32.17
C LEU A 187 -43.88 28.10 -33.47
N ALA A 188 -42.78 28.85 -33.38
CA ALA A 188 -41.99 29.28 -34.53
C ALA A 188 -41.42 28.10 -35.32
N PHE A 189 -40.99 27.04 -34.64
CA PHE A 189 -40.54 25.80 -35.28
C PHE A 189 -41.70 24.92 -35.79
N SER A 190 -42.87 24.94 -35.15
CA SER A 190 -44.04 24.15 -35.58
C SER A 190 -44.61 24.59 -36.93
N GLY A 191 -44.40 25.85 -37.33
CA GLY A 191 -44.75 26.37 -38.65
C GLY A 191 -43.70 26.10 -39.74
N SER A 192 -42.52 25.60 -39.37
CA SER A 192 -41.45 25.27 -40.32
C SER A 192 -41.59 23.82 -40.80
N ASP A 193 -41.44 23.58 -42.11
CA ASP A 193 -41.48 22.26 -42.78
C ASP A 193 -40.46 21.23 -42.22
N ILE A 194 -39.69 21.61 -41.20
CA ILE A 194 -38.75 20.78 -40.47
C ILE A 194 -39.47 19.78 -39.55
N VAL A 195 -40.62 20.13 -38.94
CA VAL A 195 -41.27 19.28 -37.92
C VAL A 195 -42.18 18.19 -38.53
N ALA A 196 -42.74 18.43 -39.71
CA ALA A 196 -43.57 17.46 -40.42
C ALA A 196 -42.88 16.10 -40.69
N PRO A 197 -41.63 16.03 -41.20
CA PRO A 197 -40.96 14.75 -41.42
C PRO A 197 -40.66 14.00 -40.10
N TYR A 198 -40.31 14.71 -39.02
CA TYR A 198 -40.06 14.08 -37.71
C TYR A 198 -41.34 13.53 -37.06
N THR A 199 -42.44 14.27 -37.16
CA THR A 199 -43.74 13.80 -36.64
C THR A 199 -44.28 12.63 -37.45
N GLN A 200 -44.03 12.60 -38.76
CA GLN A 200 -44.35 11.45 -39.61
C GLN A 200 -43.50 10.22 -39.27
N ALA A 201 -42.18 10.40 -39.08
CA ALA A 201 -41.30 9.33 -38.60
C ALA A 201 -41.74 8.80 -37.23
N LEU A 202 -42.08 9.69 -36.29
CA LEU A 202 -42.58 9.31 -34.97
C LEU A 202 -43.90 8.54 -35.06
N ARG A 203 -44.82 8.95 -35.93
CA ARG A 203 -46.09 8.25 -36.15
C ARG A 203 -45.89 6.85 -36.72
N ILE A 204 -44.96 6.67 -37.67
CA ILE A 204 -44.60 5.36 -38.23
C ILE A 204 -44.02 4.47 -37.12
N THR A 205 -43.11 5.01 -36.31
CA THR A 205 -42.52 4.31 -35.16
C THR A 205 -43.57 3.86 -34.15
N ILE A 206 -44.53 4.73 -33.79
CA ILE A 206 -45.60 4.41 -32.84
C ILE A 206 -46.54 3.34 -33.41
N ARG A 207 -46.93 3.45 -34.69
CA ARG A 207 -47.84 2.49 -35.33
C ARG A 207 -47.22 1.09 -35.44
N ASN A 208 -45.91 1.02 -35.63
CA ASN A 208 -45.14 -0.22 -35.67
C ASN A 208 -44.39 -0.48 -34.34
N SER A 209 -44.89 0.07 -33.23
CA SER A 209 -44.24 -0.01 -31.91
C SER A 209 -43.98 -1.45 -31.46
N MET A 210 -44.85 -2.39 -31.83
CA MET A 210 -44.65 -3.82 -31.52
C MET A 210 -43.36 -4.38 -32.15
N LEU A 211 -43.06 -4.02 -33.41
CA LEU A 211 -41.81 -4.42 -34.07
C LEU A 211 -40.60 -3.80 -33.36
N TRP A 212 -40.71 -2.54 -32.95
CA TRP A 212 -39.66 -1.85 -32.19
C TRP A 212 -39.41 -2.46 -30.82
N VAL A 213 -40.47 -2.84 -30.08
CA VAL A 213 -40.35 -3.50 -28.78
C VAL A 213 -39.66 -4.85 -28.94
N MET A 214 -40.06 -5.64 -29.95
CA MET A 214 -39.44 -6.93 -30.23
C MET A 214 -37.96 -6.78 -30.61
N PHE A 215 -37.65 -5.79 -31.46
CA PHE A 215 -36.26 -5.46 -31.83
C PHE A 215 -35.42 -5.05 -30.62
N LEU A 216 -35.92 -4.12 -29.79
CA LEU A 216 -35.20 -3.64 -28.61
C LEU A 216 -35.02 -4.73 -27.56
N ALA A 217 -36.00 -5.61 -27.38
CA ALA A 217 -35.86 -6.77 -26.50
C ALA A 217 -34.75 -7.71 -26.98
N CYS A 218 -34.79 -8.12 -28.26
CA CYS A 218 -33.75 -8.98 -28.84
C CYS A 218 -32.37 -8.32 -28.82
N MET A 219 -32.28 -7.02 -29.12
CA MET A 219 -31.05 -6.24 -29.07
C MET A 219 -30.50 -6.16 -27.64
N SER A 220 -31.36 -5.88 -26.65
CA SER A 220 -30.96 -5.80 -25.24
C SER A 220 -30.43 -7.14 -24.73
N THR A 221 -31.11 -8.24 -25.07
CA THR A 221 -30.65 -9.61 -24.73
C THR A 221 -29.31 -9.92 -25.39
N SER A 222 -29.11 -9.55 -26.66
CA SER A 222 -27.84 -9.75 -27.36
C SER A 222 -26.70 -8.94 -26.72
N VAL A 223 -26.93 -7.66 -26.40
CA VAL A 223 -25.93 -6.81 -25.74
C VAL A 223 -25.58 -7.33 -24.35
N PHE A 224 -26.58 -7.80 -23.57
CA PHE A 224 -26.36 -8.36 -22.25
C PHE A 224 -25.43 -9.58 -22.30
N PHE A 225 -25.71 -10.56 -23.17
CA PHE A 225 -24.85 -11.74 -23.29
C PHE A 225 -23.50 -11.42 -23.93
N SER A 226 -23.45 -10.47 -24.88
CA SER A 226 -22.18 -9.99 -25.42
C SER A 226 -21.33 -9.25 -24.37
N PHE A 227 -21.94 -8.62 -23.36
CA PHE A 227 -21.21 -8.04 -22.23
C PHE A 227 -20.64 -9.14 -21.35
N ASP A 228 -21.43 -10.16 -21.01
CA ASP A 228 -20.97 -11.28 -20.18
C ASP A 228 -19.80 -12.04 -20.82
N SER A 229 -19.84 -12.24 -22.14
CA SER A 229 -18.73 -12.87 -22.88
C SER A 229 -17.42 -12.09 -22.71
N ARG A 230 -17.50 -10.74 -22.71
CA ARG A 230 -16.34 -9.87 -22.51
C ARG A 230 -16.01 -9.62 -21.04
N PHE A 231 -16.93 -9.84 -20.12
CA PHE A 231 -16.71 -9.71 -18.68
C PHE A 231 -15.65 -10.71 -18.20
N ASN A 232 -15.63 -11.92 -18.76
CA ASN A 232 -14.59 -12.92 -18.46
C ASN A 232 -13.21 -12.55 -19.01
N VAL A 233 -13.15 -11.71 -20.04
CA VAL A 233 -11.89 -11.17 -20.59
C VAL A 233 -11.36 -10.01 -19.74
N VAL A 234 -12.25 -9.17 -19.20
CA VAL A 234 -11.88 -7.99 -18.40
C VAL A 234 -11.60 -8.34 -16.93
N PHE A 235 -12.29 -9.33 -16.37
CA PHE A 235 -12.08 -9.81 -15.00
C PHE A 235 -11.68 -11.28 -14.99
N PRO A 236 -10.39 -11.59 -15.18
CA PRO A 236 -9.92 -12.97 -15.11
C PRO A 236 -10.24 -13.59 -13.75
N GLN A 237 -10.57 -14.88 -13.75
CA GLN A 237 -10.95 -15.63 -12.54
C GLN A 237 -9.91 -15.54 -11.42
N GLU A 238 -8.63 -15.32 -11.77
CA GLU A 238 -7.52 -15.13 -10.84
C GLU A 238 -7.65 -13.86 -10.00
N GLU A 239 -8.10 -12.74 -10.58
CA GLU A 239 -8.31 -11.50 -9.85
C GLU A 239 -9.51 -11.60 -8.90
N ARG A 240 -10.57 -12.34 -9.28
CA ARG A 240 -11.72 -12.57 -8.40
C ARG A 240 -11.34 -13.43 -7.20
N LYS A 241 -10.51 -14.46 -7.39
CA LYS A 241 -9.93 -15.26 -6.31
C LYS A 241 -8.98 -14.44 -5.45
N ARG A 242 -8.13 -13.61 -6.06
CA ARG A 242 -7.22 -12.70 -5.33
C ARG A 242 -7.97 -11.67 -4.50
N VAL A 243 -9.08 -11.11 -4.98
CA VAL A 243 -9.92 -10.17 -4.23
C VAL A 243 -10.67 -10.87 -3.08
N ALA A 244 -11.09 -12.12 -3.27
CA ALA A 244 -11.66 -12.94 -2.19
C ALA A 244 -10.60 -13.24 -1.11
N ASP A 245 -9.38 -13.61 -1.50
CA ASP A 245 -8.26 -13.82 -0.58
C ASP A 245 -7.84 -12.53 0.13
N LEU A 246 -7.82 -11.39 -0.57
CA LEU A 246 -7.54 -10.08 0.01
C LEU A 246 -8.63 -9.66 1.01
N ARG A 247 -9.90 -10.00 0.77
CA ARG A 247 -10.99 -9.75 1.74
C ARG A 247 -10.83 -10.62 2.99
N ALA A 248 -10.42 -11.88 2.84
CA ALA A 248 -10.12 -12.75 3.97
C ALA A 248 -8.90 -12.25 4.77
N GLN A 249 -7.82 -11.83 4.10
CA GLN A 249 -6.63 -11.26 4.75
C GLN A 249 -6.94 -9.93 5.46
N ASN A 250 -7.72 -9.05 4.84
CA ASN A 250 -8.11 -7.78 5.48
C ASN A 250 -9.01 -7.98 6.70
N GLN A 251 -9.83 -9.02 6.75
CA GLN A 251 -10.59 -9.39 7.95
C GLN A 251 -9.65 -9.84 9.08
N VAL A 252 -8.60 -10.60 8.78
CA VAL A 252 -7.56 -10.97 9.76
C VAL A 252 -6.79 -9.74 10.26
N THR A 253 -6.46 -8.79 9.39
CA THR A 253 -5.81 -7.53 9.79
C THR A 253 -6.68 -6.70 10.74
N GLY A 254 -8.00 -6.65 10.51
CA GLY A 254 -8.95 -5.99 11.40
C GLY A 254 -9.02 -6.64 12.79
N ILE A 255 -9.09 -7.97 12.83
CA ILE A 255 -9.07 -8.73 14.10
C ILE A 255 -7.73 -8.53 14.83
N LEU A 256 -6.61 -8.54 14.10
CA LEU A 256 -5.28 -8.35 14.70
C LEU A 256 -5.10 -6.94 15.29
N ALA A 257 -5.63 -5.91 14.61
CA ALA A 257 -5.61 -4.54 15.11
C ALA A 257 -6.46 -4.38 16.40
N ASP A 258 -7.65 -5.00 16.43
CA ASP A 258 -8.54 -4.98 17.60
C ASP A 258 -7.95 -5.72 18.80
N ILE A 259 -7.36 -6.90 18.57
CA ILE A 259 -6.62 -7.65 19.59
C ILE A 259 -5.43 -6.83 20.10
N GLY A 260 -4.67 -6.19 19.20
CA GLY A 260 -3.55 -5.33 19.58
C GLY A 260 -3.95 -4.13 20.45
N GLY A 261 -5.06 -3.48 20.10
CA GLY A 261 -5.66 -2.41 20.91
C GLY A 261 -6.09 -2.91 22.28
N THR A 262 -6.83 -4.02 22.33
CA THR A 262 -7.33 -4.62 23.58
C THR A 262 -6.20 -5.08 24.50
N ILE A 263 -5.14 -5.68 23.96
CA ILE A 263 -3.97 -6.09 24.75
C ILE A 263 -3.26 -4.87 25.35
N THR A 264 -3.11 -3.80 24.57
CA THR A 264 -2.45 -2.57 25.04
C THR A 264 -3.25 -1.93 26.17
N GLN A 265 -4.58 -1.85 26.01
CA GLN A 265 -5.47 -1.33 27.04
C GLN A 265 -5.42 -2.19 28.32
N ARG A 266 -5.56 -3.52 28.20
CA ARG A 266 -5.45 -4.42 29.37
C ARG A 266 -4.10 -4.31 30.05
N ARG A 267 -3.02 -4.13 29.29
CA ARG A 267 -1.68 -3.96 29.87
C ARG A 267 -1.58 -2.67 30.68
N LEU A 268 -2.19 -1.58 30.23
CA LEU A 268 -2.25 -0.33 30.97
C LEU A 268 -3.09 -0.48 32.24
N GLU A 269 -4.29 -1.06 32.13
CA GLU A 269 -5.17 -1.33 33.28
C GLU A 269 -4.49 -2.25 34.31
N GLN A 270 -3.88 -3.35 33.88
CA GLN A 270 -3.16 -4.27 34.75
C GLN A 270 -1.91 -3.64 35.37
N SER A 271 -1.22 -2.74 34.65
CA SER A 271 -0.09 -2.00 35.22
C SER A 271 -0.57 -1.04 36.31
N GLU A 272 -1.69 -0.36 36.10
CA GLU A 272 -2.29 0.53 37.09
C GLU A 272 -2.77 -0.26 38.33
N ASP A 273 -3.42 -1.40 38.10
CA ASP A 273 -3.85 -2.31 39.17
C ASP A 273 -2.65 -2.90 39.95
N LEU A 274 -1.55 -3.20 39.26
CA LEU A 274 -0.31 -3.65 39.91
C LEU A 274 0.22 -2.55 40.84
N PHE A 275 0.24 -1.29 40.42
CA PHE A 275 0.69 -0.18 41.25
C PHE A 275 -0.23 0.11 42.45
N LYS A 276 -1.52 -0.20 42.33
CA LYS A 276 -2.48 -0.15 43.45
C LYS A 276 -2.45 -1.38 44.35
N SER A 277 -1.80 -2.46 43.91
CA SER A 277 -1.77 -3.72 44.64
C SER A 277 -0.99 -3.58 45.94
N GLN A 278 -1.44 -4.29 46.97
CA GLN A 278 -0.79 -4.27 48.27
C GLN A 278 0.67 -4.76 48.20
N GLY A 279 0.96 -5.74 47.34
CA GLY A 279 2.33 -6.24 47.13
C GLY A 279 3.28 -5.19 46.55
N TRP A 280 2.80 -4.31 45.66
CA TRP A 280 3.62 -3.20 45.14
C TRP A 280 3.93 -2.17 46.22
N HIS A 281 2.94 -1.79 47.03
CA HIS A 281 3.16 -0.86 48.13
C HIS A 281 4.13 -1.39 49.19
N GLU A 282 4.07 -2.70 49.50
CA GLU A 282 5.05 -3.35 50.36
C GLU A 282 6.46 -3.31 49.74
N TYR A 283 6.58 -3.65 48.46
CA TYR A 283 7.84 -3.60 47.73
C TYR A 283 8.42 -2.17 47.68
N ASP A 284 7.59 -1.15 47.41
CA ASP A 284 7.99 0.26 47.40
C ASP A 284 8.46 0.73 48.79
N ALA A 285 7.77 0.32 49.85
CA ALA A 285 8.22 0.57 51.22
C ALA A 285 9.58 -0.10 51.54
N HIS A 286 9.84 -1.29 51.00
CA HIS A 286 11.14 -1.95 51.09
C HIS A 286 12.23 -1.20 50.31
N LEU A 287 11.93 -0.71 49.10
CA LEU A 287 12.85 0.12 48.31
C LEU A 287 13.17 1.43 49.01
N ALA A 288 12.18 2.10 49.61
CA ALA A 288 12.39 3.32 50.37
C ALA A 288 13.34 3.08 51.57
N LYS A 289 13.14 1.99 52.32
CA LYS A 289 14.04 1.61 53.42
C LYS A 289 15.46 1.35 52.94
N LEU A 290 15.63 0.65 51.81
CA LEU A 290 16.93 0.41 51.19
C LEU A 290 17.60 1.73 50.75
N ALA A 291 16.85 2.64 50.13
CA ALA A 291 17.37 3.94 49.72
C ALA A 291 17.82 4.78 50.93
N THR A 292 17.03 4.81 52.01
CA THR A 292 17.41 5.50 53.25
C THR A 292 18.64 4.86 53.91
N ALA A 293 18.72 3.53 53.93
CA ALA A 293 19.89 2.81 54.44
C ALA A 293 21.15 3.09 53.60
N ALA A 294 21.03 3.13 52.28
CA ALA A 294 22.14 3.46 51.38
C ALA A 294 22.60 4.92 51.55
N GLN A 295 21.66 5.86 51.69
CA GLN A 295 21.96 7.28 51.86
C GLN A 295 22.63 7.57 53.22
N SER A 296 22.18 6.90 54.29
CA SER A 296 22.83 7.00 55.61
C SER A 296 24.22 6.35 55.62
N ALA A 297 24.38 5.19 54.96
CA ALA A 297 25.67 4.54 54.81
C ALA A 297 26.69 5.41 54.06
N GLN A 298 26.26 6.22 53.09
CA GLN A 298 27.17 7.13 52.37
C GLN A 298 27.84 8.14 53.31
N GLY A 299 27.10 8.68 54.30
CA GLY A 299 27.66 9.59 55.30
C GLY A 299 28.65 8.89 56.24
N GLU A 300 28.35 7.66 56.67
CA GLU A 300 29.26 6.87 57.50
C GLU A 300 30.55 6.48 56.75
N ILE A 301 30.42 6.13 55.47
CA ILE A 301 31.56 5.82 54.59
C ILE A 301 32.46 7.06 54.42
N GLU A 302 31.87 8.24 54.21
CA GLU A 302 32.63 9.49 54.10
C GLU A 302 33.38 9.81 55.39
N GLN A 303 32.73 9.68 56.56
CA GLN A 303 33.39 9.87 57.86
C GLN A 303 34.55 8.89 58.06
N TYR A 304 34.37 7.61 57.72
CA TYR A 304 35.44 6.60 57.79
C TYR A 304 36.63 6.98 56.90
N PHE A 305 36.39 7.41 55.65
CA PHE A 305 37.47 7.82 54.75
C PHE A 305 38.19 9.09 55.22
N VAL A 306 37.46 10.08 55.74
CA VAL A 306 38.05 11.30 56.31
C VAL A 306 38.94 10.94 57.51
N GLN A 307 38.46 10.09 58.42
CA GLN A 307 39.23 9.63 59.57
C GLN A 307 40.52 8.90 59.13
N GLN A 308 40.43 8.01 58.15
CA GLN A 308 41.59 7.29 57.63
C GLN A 308 42.61 8.24 56.95
N MET A 309 42.13 9.26 56.22
CA MET A 309 42.99 10.29 55.63
C MET A 309 43.68 11.14 56.69
N GLU A 310 42.97 11.53 57.75
CA GLU A 310 43.57 12.26 58.87
C GLU A 310 44.62 11.43 59.59
N GLU A 311 44.34 10.16 59.87
CA GLU A 311 45.30 9.25 60.50
C GLU A 311 46.55 9.07 59.64
N ARG A 312 46.38 8.86 58.33
CA ARG A 312 47.50 8.81 57.37
C ARG A 312 48.28 10.13 57.36
N ARG A 313 47.60 11.28 57.36
CA ARG A 313 48.24 12.61 57.37
C ARG A 313 49.04 12.83 58.66
N ARG A 314 48.48 12.43 59.82
CA ARG A 314 49.18 12.48 61.12
C ARG A 314 50.42 11.58 61.09
N GLY A 315 50.30 10.36 60.56
CA GLY A 315 51.42 9.43 60.39
C GLY A 315 52.53 10.00 59.50
N ILE A 316 52.19 10.58 58.35
CA ILE A 316 53.15 11.22 57.44
C ILE A 316 53.81 12.42 58.11
N ALA A 317 53.06 13.26 58.82
CA ALA A 317 53.62 14.42 59.52
C ALA A 317 54.63 13.99 60.60
N GLN A 318 54.31 12.97 61.39
CA GLN A 318 55.22 12.41 62.39
C GLN A 318 56.47 11.79 61.74
N GLN A 319 56.33 11.10 60.60
CA GLN A 319 57.47 10.59 59.85
C GLN A 319 58.36 11.72 59.32
N GLN A 320 57.76 12.78 58.77
CA GLN A 320 58.51 13.94 58.27
C GLN A 320 59.25 14.66 59.40
N GLU A 321 58.65 14.77 60.59
CA GLU A 321 59.31 15.30 61.77
C GLU A 321 60.49 14.42 62.19
N ARG A 322 60.32 13.09 62.23
CA ARG A 322 61.41 12.15 62.53
C ARG A 322 62.55 12.24 61.51
N ILE A 323 62.24 12.34 60.21
CA ILE A 323 63.23 12.51 59.14
C ILE A 323 63.96 13.84 59.32
N THR A 324 63.23 14.93 59.57
CA THR A 324 63.82 16.27 59.74
C THR A 324 64.72 16.32 60.97
N THR A 325 64.30 15.73 62.08
CA THR A 325 65.10 15.62 63.31
C THR A 325 66.31 14.70 63.14
N ALA A 326 66.16 13.57 62.44
CA ALA A 326 67.27 12.69 62.12
C ALA A 326 68.28 13.36 61.17
N GLN A 327 67.80 14.08 60.16
CA GLN A 327 68.62 14.80 59.19
C GLN A 327 69.36 15.97 59.84
N SER A 328 68.69 16.75 60.69
CA SER A 328 69.36 17.82 61.46
C SER A 328 70.41 17.25 62.43
N GLY A 329 70.12 16.11 63.06
CA GLY A 329 71.08 15.36 63.87
C GLY A 329 72.30 14.88 63.06
N GLN A 330 72.10 14.34 61.85
CA GLN A 330 73.18 13.93 60.95
C GLN A 330 74.03 15.12 60.49
N ILE A 331 73.41 16.26 60.15
CA ILE A 331 74.14 17.49 59.79
C ILE A 331 74.97 17.99 60.98
N GLY A 332 74.39 17.98 62.19
CA GLY A 332 75.13 18.32 63.41
C GLY A 332 76.33 17.41 63.65
N LEU A 333 76.18 16.09 63.46
CA LEU A 333 77.27 15.12 63.55
C LEU A 333 78.31 15.32 62.43
N ALA A 334 77.90 15.63 61.21
CA ALA A 334 78.80 15.91 60.10
C ALA A 334 79.64 17.17 60.35
N ASN A 335 79.03 18.24 60.87
CA ASN A 335 79.74 19.47 61.24
C ASN A 335 80.73 19.22 62.39
N LYS A 336 80.34 18.43 63.40
CA LYS A 336 81.27 18.00 64.46
C LYS A 336 82.43 17.18 63.90
N LYS A 337 82.16 16.29 62.93
CA LYS A 337 83.22 15.51 62.26
C LYS A 337 84.19 16.42 61.51
N LEU A 338 83.71 17.44 60.81
CA LEU A 338 84.56 18.43 60.14
C LEU A 338 85.42 19.20 61.14
N SER A 339 84.80 19.75 62.19
CA SER A 339 85.52 20.45 63.25
C SER A 339 86.58 19.58 63.95
N LEU A 340 86.25 18.33 64.31
CA LEU A 340 87.23 17.40 64.88
C LEU A 340 88.34 17.01 63.89
N THR A 341 88.02 16.97 62.59
CA THR A 341 89.03 16.72 61.54
C THR A 341 89.99 17.90 61.44
N ASP A 342 89.48 19.13 61.50
CA ASP A 342 90.28 20.35 61.51
C ASP A 342 91.14 20.44 62.76
N GLU A 343 90.59 20.18 63.96
CA GLU A 343 91.36 20.10 65.20
C GLU A 343 92.45 19.02 65.13
N LEU A 344 92.13 17.84 64.61
CA LEU A 344 93.10 16.77 64.42
C LEU A 344 94.19 17.17 63.41
N SER A 345 93.86 17.94 62.38
CA SER A 345 94.83 18.48 61.43
C SER A 345 95.73 19.54 62.08
N ASN A 346 95.17 20.41 62.91
CA ASN A 346 95.93 21.43 63.62
C ASN A 346 96.87 20.80 64.66
N ILE A 347 96.39 19.83 65.44
CA ILE A 347 97.23 19.07 66.38
C ILE A 347 98.34 18.30 65.61
N LYS A 348 98.03 17.72 64.44
CA LYS A 348 99.05 17.10 63.58
C LYS A 348 100.08 18.11 63.06
N ALA A 349 99.67 19.35 62.76
CA ALA A 349 100.57 20.42 62.31
C ALA A 349 101.42 20.99 63.46
N GLU A 350 100.89 21.00 64.69
CA GLU A 350 101.62 21.41 65.89
C GLU A 350 102.63 20.34 66.34
N ARG A 351 102.40 19.05 66.05
CA ARG A 351 103.34 17.96 66.39
C ARG A 351 104.78 18.17 65.91
N PRO A 352 105.08 18.52 64.64
CA PRO A 352 106.46 18.77 64.21
C PRO A 352 107.08 20.00 64.89
N ARG A 353 106.28 21.04 65.19
CA ARG A 353 106.77 22.22 65.94
C ARG A 353 107.10 21.86 67.39
N LEU A 354 106.21 21.14 68.07
CA LEU A 354 106.44 20.64 69.43
C LEU A 354 107.55 19.58 69.50
N ALA A 355 107.71 18.74 68.47
CA ALA A 355 108.83 17.81 68.37
C ALA A 355 110.16 18.55 68.17
N ALA A 356 110.16 19.66 67.41
CA ALA A 356 111.33 20.54 67.27
C ALA A 356 111.63 21.28 68.57
N GLU A 357 110.62 21.83 69.27
CA GLU A 357 110.77 22.48 70.58
C GLU A 357 111.25 21.47 71.65
N TYR A 358 110.76 20.23 71.65
CA TYR A 358 111.25 19.17 72.54
C TYR A 358 112.69 18.74 72.20
N ALA A 359 113.04 18.67 70.92
CA ALA A 359 114.43 18.44 70.49
C ALA A 359 115.35 19.59 70.93
N GLN A 360 114.90 20.84 70.84
CA GLN A 360 115.62 22.04 71.27
C GLN A 360 115.78 22.11 72.79
N HIS A 361 114.75 21.73 73.55
CA HIS A 361 114.82 21.58 75.01
C HIS A 361 115.76 20.45 75.44
N LYS A 362 115.84 19.37 74.64
CA LYS A 362 116.81 18.28 74.87
C LYS A 362 118.25 18.71 74.57
N THR A 363 118.49 19.58 73.58
CA THR A 363 119.83 20.12 73.30
C THR A 363 120.25 21.24 74.26
N SER A 364 119.32 21.99 74.85
CA SER A 364 119.63 23.04 75.84
C SER A 364 119.72 22.52 77.29
N SER A 365 119.35 21.26 77.55
CA SER A 365 119.44 20.62 78.86
C SER A 365 120.25 19.32 78.83
N MET A 366 121.56 19.41 78.56
CA MET A 366 122.51 18.38 78.98
C MET A 366 123.90 18.95 79.35
N PRO A 367 124.26 18.96 80.65
CA PRO A 367 125.62 18.75 81.12
C PRO A 367 125.87 17.25 81.40
N SER A 368 127.03 16.77 80.95
CA SER A 368 127.82 15.61 81.40
C SER A 368 127.15 14.43 82.14
N GLY A 369 127.10 13.28 81.46
CA GLY A 369 127.46 11.98 82.05
C GLY A 369 126.34 11.04 82.53
N ARG A 370 125.86 10.14 81.65
CA ARG A 370 125.83 8.67 81.88
C ARG A 370 125.26 7.89 80.70
N SER A 371 125.90 6.74 80.44
CA SER A 371 125.66 5.72 79.42
C SER A 371 124.31 4.99 79.53
N PRO A 372 123.91 4.21 78.50
CA PRO A 372 122.52 3.90 78.15
C PRO A 372 122.04 2.53 78.68
N MET A 373 120.72 2.32 78.78
CA MET A 373 120.06 1.00 78.78
C MET A 373 118.55 1.15 78.51
N PRO A 374 117.83 0.12 78.03
CA PRO A 374 117.07 0.22 76.78
C PRO A 374 115.56 -0.04 76.92
N SER A 375 114.87 0.34 75.84
CA SER A 375 113.58 -0.13 75.33
C SER A 375 112.80 -1.19 76.14
N ALA A 376 111.54 -0.86 76.46
CA ALA A 376 110.48 -1.85 76.53
C ALA A 376 109.24 -1.32 75.79
N SER A 377 109.23 -1.61 74.48
CA SER A 377 108.02 -1.75 73.68
C SER A 377 107.11 -2.84 74.28
N ARG A 378 105.79 -2.65 74.26
CA ARG A 378 104.79 -3.63 73.78
C ARG A 378 103.37 -3.03 73.77
N PRO A 379 102.46 -3.60 72.96
CA PRO A 379 101.49 -2.85 72.19
C PRO A 379 100.06 -3.02 72.69
N TRP A 380 99.23 -2.03 72.38
CA TRP A 380 97.78 -2.15 72.47
C TRP A 380 97.27 -3.20 71.47
N PRO A 381 96.29 -4.03 71.86
CA PRO A 381 95.67 -4.97 70.94
C PRO A 381 94.77 -4.22 69.95
N ARG A 382 94.93 -4.62 68.69
CA ARG A 382 94.03 -4.37 67.57
C ARG A 382 92.77 -5.22 67.71
N THR A 383 91.71 -4.72 67.06
CA THR A 383 90.56 -5.43 66.46
C THR A 383 89.57 -6.07 67.43
N ALA A 384 88.27 -6.19 67.16
CA ALA A 384 87.39 -5.72 66.09
C ALA A 384 85.96 -6.14 66.51
N ALA A 385 84.96 -5.40 66.01
CA ALA A 385 83.62 -5.82 65.57
C ALA A 385 82.62 -4.70 65.85
#